data_AF-A0A938EPG5-F1
#
_entry.id   AF-A0A938EPG5-F1
#
_cell.length_a   1.000
_cell.length_b   1.000
_cell.length_c   1.000
_cell.angle_alpha   90.00
_cell.angle_beta   90.00
_cell.angle_gamma   90.00
#
_symmetry.space_group_name_H-M   'P 1'
#
loop_
_entity.id
_entity.type
_entity.pdbx_description
1 polymer ?
#
loop_
_entity_poly.entity_id
_entity_poly.type
_entity_poly.pdbx_seq_one_letter_code
_entity_poly.pdbx_strand_id
1 'polypeptide(L)' 'MTEEELARLLDLLRVPSISADPAHERDMLRAAEMVADEVRRAGGTADVVTTSGHPLVVG' A
#
# COMPACT_ATOMS: atom_id res chain seq x y z
N MET A 1 -8.30 -14.11 10.59
CA MET A 1 -8.77 -12.77 10.22
C MET A 1 -9.58 -12.21 11.37
N THR A 2 -9.03 -11.29 12.14
CA THR A 2 -9.72 -10.51 13.17
C THR A 2 -10.59 -9.43 12.52
N GLU A 3 -11.52 -8.84 13.28
CA GLU A 3 -12.31 -7.69 12.80
C GLU A 3 -11.42 -6.50 12.42
N GLU A 4 -10.31 -6.32 13.15
CA GLU A 4 -9.33 -5.26 12.90
C GLU A 4 -8.56 -5.50 11.59
N GLU A 5 -8.14 -6.76 11.33
CA GLU A 5 -7.50 -7.15 10.06
C GLU A 5 -8.44 -6.90 8.87
N LEU A 6 -9.73 -7.22 9.02
CA LEU A 6 -10.74 -6.94 8.00
C LEU A 6 -10.93 -5.43 7.78
N ALA A 7 -10.97 -4.63 8.85
CA ALA A 7 -11.10 -3.18 8.75
C ALA A 7 -9.93 -2.56 7.97
N ARG A 8 -8.69 -2.96 8.27
CA ARG A 8 -7.50 -2.48 7.54
C ARG A 8 -7.50 -2.90 6.07
N LEU A 9 -7.94 -4.12 5.77
CA LEU A 9 -8.11 -4.56 4.38
C LEU A 9 -9.16 -3.72 3.65
N LEU A 10 -10.31 -3.45 4.28
CA LEU A 10 -11.34 -2.60 3.69
C LEU A 10 -10.84 -1.17 3.47
N ASP A 11 -10.01 -0.63 4.36
CA ASP A 11 -9.39 0.68 4.16
C ASP A 11 -8.42 0.70 2.99
N LEU A 12 -7.63 -0.36 2.80
CA LEU A 12 -6.77 -0.51 1.62
C LEU A 12 -7.60 -0.55 0.33
N LEU A 13 -8.69 -1.33 0.30
CA LEU A 13 -9.56 -1.45 -0.88
C LEU A 13 -10.29 -0.15 -1.26
N ARG A 14 -10.39 0.82 -0.34
CA ARG A 14 -10.97 2.15 -0.62
C ARG A 14 -9.99 3.08 -1.33
N VAL A 15 -8.69 2.77 -1.36
CA VAL A 15 -7.70 3.57 -2.09
C VAL A 15 -7.80 3.23 -3.58
N PRO A 16 -8.10 4.19 -4.47
CA PRO A 16 -8.24 3.92 -5.90
C PRO A 16 -6.86 3.88 -6.57
N SER A 17 -6.00 2.94 -6.18
CA SER A 17 -4.63 2.78 -6.69
C SER A 17 -4.61 2.16 -8.11
N ILE A 18 -5.18 2.85 -9.10
CA ILE A 18 -5.35 2.39 -10.49
C ILE A 18 -4.10 2.72 -11.31
N SER A 19 -3.30 1.71 -11.66
CA SER A 19 -2.02 1.91 -12.35
C SER A 19 -2.11 2.38 -13.80
N ALA A 20 -3.24 2.12 -14.47
CA ALA A 20 -3.46 2.53 -15.85
C ALA A 20 -3.86 4.01 -16.00
N ASP A 21 -4.17 4.70 -14.90
CA ASP A 21 -4.60 6.10 -14.91
C ASP A 21 -3.60 6.97 -14.11
N PRO A 22 -2.85 7.87 -14.80
CA PRO A 22 -1.91 8.77 -14.13
C PRO A 22 -2.54 9.68 -13.06
N ALA A 23 -3.86 9.91 -13.08
CA ALA A 23 -4.53 10.68 -12.04
C ALA A 23 -4.39 10.04 -10.64
N HIS A 24 -4.11 8.74 -10.58
CA HIS A 24 -4.02 7.95 -9.36
C HIS A 24 -2.58 7.70 -8.86
N GLU A 25 -1.58 8.45 -9.34
CA GLU A 25 -0.19 8.34 -8.88
C GLU A 25 -0.03 8.47 -7.37
N ARG A 26 -0.73 9.42 -6.75
CA ARG A 26 -0.70 9.61 -5.29
C ARG A 26 -1.41 8.50 -4.54
N ASP A 27 -2.47 7.94 -5.12
CA ASP A 27 -3.21 6.83 -4.53
C ASP A 27 -2.36 5.54 -4.55
N MET A 28 -1.56 5.33 -5.60
CA MET A 28 -0.59 4.23 -5.64
C MET A 28 0.49 4.37 -4.55
N LEU A 29 1.01 5.58 -4.32
CA LEU A 29 1.95 5.83 -3.23
C LEU A 29 1.33 5.55 -1.87
N ARG A 30 0.11 6.05 -1.64
CA ARG A 30 -0.64 5.79 -0.41
C ARG A 30 -0.88 4.29 -0.19
N ALA A 31 -1.28 3.56 -1.22
CA ALA A 31 -1.48 2.11 -1.12
C ALA A 31 -0.17 1.37 -0.80
N ALA A 32 0.95 1.78 -1.41
CA ALA A 32 2.27 1.23 -1.13
C ALA A 32 2.69 1.45 0.34
N GLU A 33 2.48 2.66 0.88
CA GLU A 33 2.72 2.96 2.30
C GLU A 33 1.87 2.09 3.23
N MET A 34 0.58 1.94 2.93
CA MET A 34 -0.33 1.10 3.72
C MET A 34 0.08 -0.38 3.73
N VAL A 35 0.54 -0.91 2.59
CA VAL A 35 1.04 -2.29 2.49
C VAL A 35 2.36 -2.46 3.26
N ALA A 36 3.29 -1.51 3.12
CA ALA A 36 4.55 -1.54 3.89
C ALA A 36 4.28 -1.54 5.40
N ASP A 37 3.31 -0.76 5.87
CA ASP A 37 2.92 -0.73 7.26
C ASP A 37 2.30 -2.04 7.75
N GLU A 38 1.57 -2.77 6.91
CA GLU A 38 1.04 -4.08 7.28
C GLU A 38 2.16 -5.11 7.44
N VAL A 39 3.16 -5.08 6.57
CA VAL A 39 4.36 -5.93 6.70
C VAL A 39 5.09 -5.63 8.00
N ARG A 40 5.30 -4.34 8.32
CA ARG A 40 5.93 -3.92 9.59
C ARG A 40 5.10 -4.33 10.82
N ARG A 41 3.78 -4.20 10.78
CA ARG A 41 2.88 -4.68 11.86
C ARG A 41 2.99 -6.18 12.08
N ALA A 42 3.18 -6.96 11.01
CA ALA A 42 3.40 -8.40 11.09
C ALA A 42 4.81 -8.79 11.61
N GLY A 43 5.67 -7.81 11.92
CA GLY A 43 7.04 -8.04 12.39
C GLY A 43 8.08 -8.19 11.28
N GLY A 44 7.71 -7.93 10.03
CA GLY A 44 8.63 -7.90 8.89
C GLY A 44 9.29 -6.53 8.68
N THR A 45 10.20 -6.48 7.70
CA THR A 45 10.78 -5.23 7.19
C THR A 45 10.11 -4.86 5.89
N ALA A 46 9.90 -3.57 5.65
CA ALA A 46 9.42 -3.06 4.38
C ALA A 46 9.80 -1.60 4.23
N ASP A 47 10.17 -1.20 3.02
CA ASP A 47 10.45 0.16 2.60
C ASP A 47 9.70 0.47 1.30
N VAL A 48 9.23 1.72 1.19
CA VAL A 48 8.63 2.23 -0.05
C VAL A 48 9.72 2.91 -0.87
N VAL A 49 9.99 2.36 -2.05
CA VAL A 49 11.02 2.84 -2.96
C VAL A 49 10.34 3.55 -4.14
N THR A 50 10.69 4.82 -4.34
CA THR A 50 10.23 5.58 -5.51
C THR A 50 11.02 5.15 -6.74
N THR A 51 10.35 4.94 -7.86
CA THR A 51 10.98 4.60 -9.14
C THR A 51 10.63 5.64 -10.21
N SER A 52 11.12 5.46 -11.44
CA SER A 52 10.64 6.25 -12.59
C SER A 52 9.21 5.92 -13.01
N GLY A 53 8.63 4.84 -12.47
CA GLY A 53 7.24 4.46 -12.63
C GLY A 53 6.55 4.35 -11.28
N HIS A 54 5.86 3.24 -11.03
CA HIS A 54 5.10 3.04 -9.79
C HIS A 54 6.04 2.78 -8.59
N PRO A 55 5.60 3.17 -7.37
CA PRO A 55 6.35 2.86 -6.16
C PRO A 55 6.41 1.34 -5.92
N LEU A 56 7.51 0.88 -5.32
CA LEU A 56 7.71 -0.51 -4.92
C LEU A 56 7.72 -0.61 -3.40
N VAL A 57 7.14 -1.69 -2.87
CA VAL A 57 7.30 -2.09 -1.47
C VAL A 57 8.29 -3.25 -1.42
N VAL A 58 9.39 -3.10 -0.68
CA VAL A 58 10.50 -4.07 -0.63
C VAL A 58 10.93 -4.31 0.81
N GLY A 59 11.10 -5.58 1.21
CA GLY A 59 11.67 -5.96 2.50
C GLY A 59 11.29 -7.35 2.97
#